data_AF-A0A0B5D3T2-F1
#
_entry.id   AF-A0A0B5D3T2-F1
#
_cell.length_a   1.000
_cell.length_b   1.000
_cell.length_c   1.000
_cell.angle_alpha   90.00
_cell.angle_beta   90.00
_cell.angle_gamma   90.00
#
_symmetry.space_group_name_H-M   'P 1'
#
loop_
_entity.id
_entity.type
_entity.pdbx_description
1 polymer ?
#
loop_
_entity_poly.entity_id
_entity_poly.type
_entity_poly.pdbx_seq_one_letter_code
_entity_poly.pdbx_strand_id
1 'polypeptide(L)'
;MTAYRRPLTTAAVTAAALVLTACNGTGTTEGGTGTTSATPVTVTSTATTNSPAPTTPTTTTGTTTTVSATTAPVDRPLGTPTTASETRTPVMWDEPAPLVTGVRIGRHDTYTRVVYDLVGNGEPGWYSGYIDQPYQDGSGFPVDVQGNAYLMINITGTTYPFEHDAEELAIGPHPGTGVVREVVNTGVFEGNTLTYIGLDEQLPYSVTVLHSPLRVVVDIQHP
;
A
#
# COMPACT_ATOMS: atom_id res chain seq x y z
N MET A 1 -2.19 42.49 -38.11
CA MET A 1 -1.19 42.68 -37.04
C MET A 1 -1.92 43.32 -35.87
N THR A 2 -2.42 42.51 -34.96
CA THR A 2 -3.32 42.95 -33.88
C THR A 2 -2.57 42.74 -32.57
N ALA A 3 -2.17 43.83 -31.92
CA ALA A 3 -1.36 43.81 -30.71
C ALA A 3 -2.22 43.45 -29.49
N TYR A 4 -1.91 42.33 -28.84
CA TYR A 4 -2.55 41.91 -27.60
C TYR A 4 -1.76 42.46 -26.41
N ARG A 5 -2.30 43.45 -25.71
CA ARG A 5 -1.73 43.98 -24.45
C ARG A 5 -2.31 43.19 -23.28
N ARG A 6 -1.45 42.48 -22.55
CA ARG A 6 -1.79 41.83 -21.27
C ARG A 6 -1.70 42.84 -20.12
N PRO A 7 -2.74 43.02 -19.30
CA PRO A 7 -2.60 43.72 -18.03
C PRO A 7 -2.03 42.77 -16.97
N LEU A 8 -0.91 43.20 -16.40
CA LEU A 8 -0.23 42.63 -15.24
C LEU A 8 -0.89 43.23 -14.00
N THR A 9 -1.51 42.43 -13.13
CA THR A 9 -1.96 42.90 -11.81
C THR A 9 -1.49 41.97 -10.72
N THR A 10 -0.78 42.61 -9.80
CA THR A 10 0.01 42.18 -8.64
C THR A 10 -0.78 41.43 -7.56
N ALA A 11 -0.22 40.34 -7.08
CA ALA A 11 -0.62 39.64 -5.86
C ALA A 11 -0.14 40.40 -4.62
N ALA A 12 -1.04 40.66 -3.66
CA ALA A 12 -0.71 41.16 -2.34
C ALA A 12 -0.74 40.00 -1.35
N VAL A 13 0.41 39.65 -0.78
CA VAL A 13 0.55 38.63 0.28
C VAL A 13 0.55 39.36 1.62
N THR A 14 -0.51 39.19 2.41
CA THR A 14 -0.55 39.60 3.81
C THR A 14 -0.21 38.41 4.71
N ALA A 15 1.00 38.43 5.28
CA ALA A 15 1.41 37.51 6.33
C ALA A 15 0.90 38.01 7.69
N ALA A 16 0.11 37.20 8.39
CA ALA A 16 -0.25 37.42 9.79
C ALA A 16 0.40 36.34 10.65
N ALA A 17 1.40 36.74 11.45
CA ALA A 17 2.02 35.91 12.47
C ALA A 17 1.14 35.91 13.73
N LEU A 18 0.79 34.73 14.24
CA LEU A 18 0.19 34.58 15.57
C LEU A 18 1.19 33.91 16.52
N VAL A 19 1.38 34.53 17.67
CA VAL A 19 2.36 34.22 18.72
C VAL A 19 1.65 33.65 19.95
N LEU A 20 2.24 32.56 20.47
CA LEU A 20 2.20 31.94 21.81
C LEU A 20 0.98 32.10 22.74
N THR A 21 0.57 30.98 23.36
CA THR A 21 0.33 30.96 24.82
C THR A 21 0.43 29.52 25.37
N ALA A 22 1.39 29.31 26.28
CA ALA A 22 1.56 28.10 27.08
C ALA A 22 0.94 28.33 28.46
N CYS A 23 0.15 27.38 28.96
CA CYS A 23 -0.35 27.39 30.33
C CYS A 23 0.20 26.18 31.09
N ASN A 24 1.19 26.44 31.95
CA ASN A 24 1.60 25.55 33.04
C ASN A 24 0.56 25.67 34.17
N GLY A 25 -0.07 24.55 34.55
CA GLY A 25 -0.91 24.44 35.74
C GLY A 25 -0.26 23.55 36.80
N THR A 26 0.21 24.15 37.88
CA THR A 26 0.70 23.49 39.10
C THR A 26 -0.32 23.65 40.24
N GLY A 27 -0.51 22.59 41.03
CA GLY A 27 -1.30 22.57 42.28
C GLY A 27 -2.44 21.55 42.17
N THR A 28 -2.71 20.65 43.12
CA THR A 28 -2.48 20.71 44.55
C THR A 28 -2.57 19.30 45.18
N THR A 29 -1.85 19.19 46.29
CA THR A 29 -1.70 18.08 47.22
C THR A 29 -2.97 17.75 48.02
N GLU A 30 -3.35 16.47 48.06
CA GLU A 30 -4.00 15.77 49.20
C GLU A 30 -3.39 14.35 49.18
N GLY A 31 -2.82 13.77 50.24
CA GLY A 31 -3.20 13.84 51.64
C GLY A 31 -3.94 12.56 52.04
N GLY A 32 -3.29 11.39 51.97
CA GLY A 32 -3.92 10.10 52.27
C GLY A 32 -2.92 9.05 52.72
N THR A 33 -2.71 8.97 54.04
CA THR A 33 -1.89 8.00 54.74
C THR A 33 -2.55 6.61 54.69
N GLY A 34 -1.88 5.64 54.10
CA GLY A 34 -2.31 4.24 54.06
C GLY A 34 -1.12 3.31 54.20
N THR A 35 -0.77 2.97 55.43
CA THR A 35 0.21 1.94 55.78
C THR A 35 -0.43 0.56 55.63
N THR A 36 0.06 -0.26 54.71
CA THR A 36 -0.12 -1.73 54.78
C THR A 36 1.04 -2.46 54.10
N SER A 37 1.95 -2.95 54.95
CA SER A 37 2.70 -4.21 54.87
C SER A 37 2.83 -4.91 53.52
N ALA A 38 4.02 -4.87 52.94
CA ALA A 38 4.44 -5.75 51.85
C ALA A 38 5.01 -7.07 52.41
N THR A 39 4.35 -8.19 52.14
CA THR A 39 4.91 -9.55 52.28
C THR A 39 5.61 -9.96 50.98
N PRO A 40 6.86 -10.46 51.02
CA PRO A 40 7.50 -11.01 49.83
C PRO A 40 7.01 -12.44 49.58
N VAL A 41 6.32 -12.64 48.45
CA VAL A 41 6.03 -13.99 47.94
C VAL A 41 7.23 -14.50 47.15
N THR A 42 7.85 -15.54 47.69
CA THR A 42 8.92 -16.32 47.04
C THR A 42 8.27 -17.29 46.05
N VAL A 43 8.57 -17.16 44.76
CA VAL A 43 8.20 -18.15 43.74
C VAL A 43 9.38 -19.10 43.50
N THR A 44 9.18 -20.34 43.92
CA THR A 44 10.09 -21.47 43.74
C THR A 44 10.05 -21.95 42.29
N SER A 45 11.22 -21.98 41.64
CA SER A 45 11.43 -22.60 40.33
C SER A 45 11.53 -24.13 40.48
N THR A 46 10.63 -24.87 39.84
CA THR A 46 10.75 -26.32 39.65
C THR A 46 11.06 -26.60 38.19
N ALA A 47 12.31 -26.93 37.91
CA ALA A 47 12.74 -27.48 36.64
C ALA A 47 12.32 -28.95 36.55
N THR A 48 11.53 -29.30 35.53
CA THR A 48 11.26 -30.69 35.14
C THR A 48 11.90 -30.96 33.79
N THR A 49 12.97 -31.73 33.82
CA THR A 49 13.65 -32.36 32.69
C THR A 49 12.76 -33.47 32.12
N ASN A 50 12.31 -33.33 30.86
CA ASN A 50 11.82 -34.45 30.07
C ASN A 50 12.49 -34.41 28.69
N SER A 51 13.40 -35.36 28.49
CA SER A 51 14.07 -35.67 27.22
C SER A 51 13.30 -36.78 26.52
N PRO A 52 13.01 -36.64 25.22
CA PRO A 52 12.84 -37.76 24.32
C PRO A 52 14.01 -37.89 23.34
N ALA A 53 14.30 -39.15 23.01
CA ALA A 53 15.45 -39.67 22.28
C ALA A 53 15.55 -39.23 20.80
N PRO A 54 16.75 -39.32 20.18
CA PRO A 54 16.94 -39.07 18.75
C PRO A 54 16.56 -40.30 17.92
N THR A 55 15.62 -40.15 17.00
CA THR A 55 15.35 -41.13 15.93
C THR A 55 16.08 -40.76 14.65
N THR A 56 16.90 -41.70 14.20
CA THR A 56 17.67 -41.75 12.94
C THR A 56 16.82 -41.42 11.69
N PRO A 57 17.35 -40.69 10.69
CA PRO A 57 16.69 -40.55 9.40
C PRO A 57 16.95 -41.78 8.51
N THR A 58 15.88 -42.43 8.05
CA THR A 58 15.93 -43.46 7.01
C THR A 58 15.97 -42.78 5.64
N THR A 59 17.08 -42.97 4.91
CA THR A 59 17.24 -42.57 3.52
C THR A 59 16.39 -43.47 2.61
N THR A 60 15.32 -42.92 2.02
CA THR A 60 14.59 -43.57 0.93
C THR A 60 14.89 -42.81 -0.36
N THR A 61 15.73 -43.40 -1.20
CA THR A 61 16.00 -42.99 -2.58
C THR A 61 14.73 -43.22 -3.41
N GLY A 62 13.91 -42.19 -3.55
CA GLY A 62 12.79 -42.16 -4.48
C GLY A 62 13.25 -41.59 -5.82
N THR A 63 13.34 -42.44 -6.84
CA THR A 63 13.52 -42.05 -8.24
C THR A 63 12.38 -41.12 -8.65
N THR A 64 12.65 -39.82 -8.77
CA THR A 64 11.66 -38.88 -9.34
C THR A 64 11.83 -38.86 -10.85
N THR A 65 10.91 -39.55 -11.53
CA THR A 65 10.63 -39.39 -12.95
C THR A 65 10.36 -37.91 -13.24
N THR A 66 11.23 -37.28 -14.04
CA THR A 66 11.02 -35.93 -14.56
C THR A 66 9.82 -35.96 -15.50
N VAL A 67 8.65 -35.56 -15.00
CA VAL A 67 7.52 -35.19 -15.83
C VAL A 67 7.71 -33.72 -16.19
N SER A 68 8.09 -33.45 -17.44
CA SER A 68 8.05 -32.10 -17.99
C SER A 68 6.60 -31.61 -17.99
N ALA A 69 6.24 -30.84 -16.97
CA ALA A 69 4.95 -30.17 -16.90
C ALA A 69 5.06 -28.85 -17.68
N THR A 70 4.63 -28.85 -18.94
CA THR A 70 4.19 -27.61 -19.61
C THR A 70 2.93 -27.15 -18.91
N THR A 71 3.03 -26.19 -17.99
CA THR A 71 1.87 -25.65 -17.27
C THR A 71 1.72 -24.17 -17.60
N ALA A 72 0.76 -23.82 -18.46
CA ALA A 72 0.08 -22.53 -18.46
C ALA A 72 -1.40 -22.83 -18.12
N PRO A 73 -2.12 -21.95 -17.38
CA PRO A 73 -1.89 -20.51 -17.23
C PRO A 73 -1.79 -20.06 -15.75
N VAL A 74 -0.74 -19.34 -15.35
CA VAL A 74 -0.65 -18.80 -13.96
C VAL A 74 -1.44 -17.49 -13.89
N ASP A 75 -2.76 -17.65 -13.92
CA ASP A 75 -3.89 -16.71 -14.05
C ASP A 75 -3.61 -15.31 -14.60
N ARG A 76 -4.10 -15.08 -15.82
CA ARG A 76 -3.60 -14.15 -16.83
C ARG A 76 -4.19 -12.74 -16.71
N PRO A 77 -3.52 -11.82 -16.00
CA PRO A 77 -3.32 -10.52 -16.63
C PRO A 77 -1.93 -10.34 -17.25
N LEU A 78 -1.87 -9.27 -18.03
CA LEU A 78 -0.78 -8.67 -18.79
C LEU A 78 -1.34 -7.79 -19.90
N GLY A 79 -2.66 -7.71 -20.07
CA GLY A 79 -3.34 -6.75 -20.94
C GLY A 79 -2.61 -6.45 -22.25
N THR A 80 -2.40 -5.16 -22.50
CA THR A 80 -1.56 -4.62 -23.59
C THR A 80 -0.51 -3.69 -22.99
N PRO A 81 0.68 -4.18 -22.61
CA PRO A 81 1.63 -3.36 -21.87
C PRO A 81 2.13 -2.17 -22.67
N THR A 82 2.18 -1.01 -22.03
CA THR A 82 2.65 0.25 -22.60
C THR A 82 3.29 1.11 -21.51
N THR A 83 4.06 2.13 -21.89
CA THR A 83 4.53 3.16 -20.94
C THR A 83 3.63 4.40 -20.92
N ALA A 84 2.60 4.43 -21.77
CA ALA A 84 1.65 5.52 -21.83
C ALA A 84 0.72 5.52 -20.60
N SER A 85 0.31 6.72 -20.18
CA SER A 85 -0.72 6.85 -19.15
C SER A 85 -2.06 6.28 -19.60
N GLU A 86 -2.79 5.68 -18.67
CA GLU A 86 -4.12 5.12 -18.93
C GLU A 86 -5.12 5.65 -17.90
N THR A 87 -6.34 5.91 -18.37
CA THR A 87 -7.47 6.27 -17.53
C THR A 87 -8.61 5.31 -17.80
N ARG A 88 -9.22 4.81 -16.72
CA ARG A 88 -10.53 4.14 -16.76
C ARG A 88 -11.47 4.84 -15.78
N THR A 89 -12.64 5.20 -16.26
CA THR A 89 -13.70 5.74 -15.38
C THR A 89 -14.32 4.62 -14.55
N PRO A 90 -14.56 4.84 -13.24
CA PRO A 90 -15.32 3.89 -12.43
C PRO A 90 -16.74 3.74 -12.99
N VAL A 91 -17.36 2.58 -12.78
CA VAL A 91 -18.73 2.29 -13.25
C VAL A 91 -19.58 1.88 -12.07
N MET A 92 -20.74 2.55 -11.94
CA MET A 92 -21.77 2.34 -10.92
C MET A 92 -21.28 2.65 -9.50
N TRP A 93 -21.99 3.56 -8.83
CA TRP A 93 -21.86 3.75 -7.38
C TRP A 93 -22.87 2.83 -6.72
N ASP A 94 -22.36 1.74 -6.16
CA ASP A 94 -23.14 0.81 -5.35
C ASP A 94 -22.48 0.72 -3.98
N GLU A 95 -23.30 0.76 -2.92
CA GLU A 95 -22.80 0.85 -1.55
C GLU A 95 -22.71 -0.54 -0.90
N PRO A 96 -21.67 -0.81 -0.10
CA PRO A 96 -20.52 0.04 0.09
C PRO A 96 -19.58 0.03 -1.14
N ALA A 97 -19.12 1.21 -1.56
CA ALA A 97 -18.21 1.36 -2.70
C ALA A 97 -16.88 0.59 -2.51
N PRO A 98 -16.10 0.32 -3.57
CA PRO A 98 -14.88 -0.47 -3.47
C PRO A 98 -13.90 0.03 -2.39
N LEU A 99 -13.34 -0.88 -1.60
CA LEU A 99 -12.28 -0.57 -0.63
C LEU A 99 -11.07 -1.43 -0.92
N VAL A 100 -9.90 -0.80 -1.05
CA VAL A 100 -8.62 -1.53 -1.14
C VAL A 100 -8.23 -2.03 0.25
N THR A 101 -8.06 -3.34 0.37
CA THR A 101 -7.81 -4.04 1.65
C THR A 101 -6.43 -4.68 1.71
N GLY A 102 -5.74 -4.79 0.58
CA GLY A 102 -4.43 -5.42 0.52
C GLY A 102 -3.66 -5.06 -0.72
N VAL A 103 -2.33 -5.15 -0.61
CA VAL A 103 -1.38 -5.05 -1.72
C VAL A 103 -0.52 -6.31 -1.70
N ARG A 104 -0.43 -7.00 -2.84
CA ARG A 104 0.41 -8.19 -3.02
C ARG A 104 1.34 -7.98 -4.20
N ILE A 105 2.62 -8.27 -4.03
CA ILE A 105 3.60 -8.20 -5.11
C ILE A 105 4.17 -9.60 -5.37
N GLY A 106 4.21 -10.02 -6.64
CA GLY A 106 4.70 -11.32 -7.06
C GLY A 106 5.52 -11.24 -8.35
N ARG A 107 6.69 -11.88 -8.35
CA ARG A 107 7.54 -11.98 -9.54
C ARG A 107 7.12 -13.20 -10.37
N HIS A 108 7.01 -13.01 -11.68
CA HIS A 108 6.84 -14.04 -12.69
C HIS A 108 8.00 -14.00 -13.70
N ASP A 109 8.01 -14.91 -14.67
CA ASP A 109 9.13 -15.05 -15.60
C ASP A 109 9.35 -13.80 -16.46
N THR A 110 8.28 -13.21 -17.00
CA THR A 110 8.34 -12.07 -17.94
C THR A 110 7.63 -10.81 -17.42
N TYR A 111 7.20 -10.82 -16.16
CA TYR A 111 6.54 -9.68 -15.54
C TYR A 111 6.58 -9.77 -14.02
N THR A 112 6.49 -8.61 -13.36
CA THR A 112 6.23 -8.52 -11.93
C THR A 112 4.83 -7.94 -11.75
N ARG A 113 4.03 -8.58 -10.91
CA ARG A 113 2.63 -8.26 -10.68
C ARG A 113 2.45 -7.57 -9.34
N VAL A 114 1.76 -6.44 -9.35
CA VAL A 114 1.17 -5.81 -8.16
C VAL A 114 -0.34 -6.02 -8.20
N VAL A 115 -0.91 -6.59 -7.14
CA VAL A 115 -2.35 -6.81 -7.00
C VAL A 115 -2.87 -6.00 -5.83
N TYR A 116 -3.87 -5.17 -6.10
CA TYR A 116 -4.71 -4.56 -5.10
C TYR A 116 -5.91 -5.47 -4.88
N ASP A 117 -6.12 -5.94 -3.66
CA ASP A 117 -7.30 -6.70 -3.27
C ASP A 117 -8.40 -5.74 -2.83
N LEU A 118 -9.62 -5.91 -3.37
CA LEU A 118 -10.74 -5.04 -3.07
C LEU A 118 -11.94 -5.83 -2.53
N VAL A 119 -12.67 -5.18 -1.62
CA VAL A 119 -14.03 -5.56 -1.20
C VAL A 119 -15.01 -4.46 -1.62
N GLY A 120 -16.31 -4.72 -1.46
CA GLY A 120 -17.37 -3.78 -1.85
C GLY A 120 -17.98 -4.09 -3.21
N ASN A 121 -18.90 -3.22 -3.60
CA ASN A 121 -19.69 -3.32 -4.83
C ASN A 121 -19.18 -2.33 -5.88
N GLY A 122 -19.63 -2.47 -7.14
CA GLY A 122 -19.23 -1.57 -8.23
C GLY A 122 -17.89 -1.92 -8.90
N GLU A 123 -17.54 -1.14 -9.93
CA GLU A 123 -16.32 -1.35 -10.72
C GLU A 123 -15.34 -0.17 -10.50
N PRO A 124 -14.13 -0.43 -9.97
CA PRO A 124 -13.16 0.63 -9.73
C PRO A 124 -12.66 1.23 -11.05
N GLY A 125 -12.37 2.52 -11.02
CA GLY A 125 -11.63 3.21 -12.07
C GLY A 125 -10.16 3.34 -11.71
N TRP A 126 -9.37 3.92 -12.62
CA TRP A 126 -8.01 4.32 -12.29
C TRP A 126 -7.51 5.46 -13.18
N TYR A 127 -6.53 6.18 -12.65
CA TYR A 127 -5.50 6.83 -13.44
C TYR A 127 -4.16 6.14 -13.17
N SER A 128 -3.43 5.85 -14.23
CA SER A 128 -2.08 5.30 -14.14
C SER A 128 -1.12 6.06 -15.03
N GLY A 129 0.13 6.19 -14.60
CA GLY A 129 1.16 6.82 -15.41
C GLY A 129 2.45 7.05 -14.66
N TYR A 130 3.54 7.19 -15.41
CA TYR A 130 4.82 7.61 -14.86
C TYR A 130 4.81 9.09 -14.50
N ILE A 131 5.42 9.41 -13.37
CA ILE A 131 5.59 10.79 -12.89
C ILE A 131 7.05 11.03 -12.48
N ASP A 132 7.45 12.30 -12.45
CA ASP A 132 8.82 12.68 -12.09
C ASP A 132 9.08 12.58 -10.58
N GLN A 133 8.07 12.86 -9.75
CA GLN A 133 8.19 12.88 -8.30
C GLN A 133 6.84 12.52 -7.64
N PRO A 134 6.81 11.56 -6.69
CA PRO A 134 5.63 11.21 -5.90
C PRO A 134 5.24 12.28 -4.86
N TYR A 135 3.93 12.49 -4.65
CA TYR A 135 3.39 13.46 -3.69
C TYR A 135 2.16 12.91 -2.95
N GLN A 136 1.96 13.35 -1.71
CA GLN A 136 0.77 13.05 -0.93
C GLN A 136 -0.44 13.78 -1.54
N ASP A 137 -1.57 13.10 -1.63
CA ASP A 137 -2.82 13.73 -2.05
C ASP A 137 -3.27 14.79 -1.02
N GLY A 138 -3.94 15.85 -1.50
CA GLY A 138 -4.38 17.00 -0.70
C GLY A 138 -3.26 17.92 -0.18
N SER A 139 -2.24 17.38 0.49
CA SER A 139 -1.16 18.18 1.12
C SER A 139 -0.05 18.59 0.16
N GLY A 140 0.23 17.78 -0.86
CA GLY A 140 1.30 18.01 -1.83
C GLY A 140 2.72 17.81 -1.27
N PHE A 141 2.89 17.25 -0.07
CA PHE A 141 4.22 16.90 0.43
C PHE A 141 4.84 15.75 -0.38
N PRO A 142 6.16 15.75 -0.63
CA PRO A 142 6.82 14.64 -1.31
C PRO A 142 6.62 13.31 -0.58
N VAL A 143 6.45 12.23 -1.35
CA VAL A 143 6.47 10.85 -0.85
C VAL A 143 7.80 10.23 -1.23
N ASP A 144 8.49 9.63 -0.26
CA ASP A 144 9.70 8.87 -0.52
C ASP A 144 9.33 7.50 -1.08
N VAL A 145 9.89 7.15 -2.23
CA VAL A 145 9.65 5.90 -2.95
C VAL A 145 10.98 5.41 -3.51
N GLN A 146 11.35 4.17 -3.24
CA GLN A 146 12.58 3.57 -3.73
C GLN A 146 12.53 3.32 -5.23
N GLY A 147 13.64 3.57 -5.92
CA GLY A 147 13.78 3.33 -7.36
C GLY A 147 14.23 4.58 -8.10
N ASN A 148 14.21 4.52 -9.43
CA ASN A 148 14.51 5.65 -10.31
C ASN A 148 13.36 5.97 -11.28
N ALA A 149 12.27 5.21 -11.24
CA ALA A 149 11.04 5.47 -11.97
C ALA A 149 9.84 5.23 -11.07
N TYR A 150 8.85 6.13 -11.14
CA TYR A 150 7.69 6.10 -10.25
C TYR A 150 6.42 5.96 -11.07
N LEU A 151 5.79 4.79 -10.98
CA LEU A 151 4.49 4.54 -11.59
C LEU A 151 3.39 4.85 -10.57
N MET A 152 2.62 5.90 -10.84
CA MET A 152 1.45 6.24 -10.05
C MET A 152 0.29 5.33 -10.42
N ILE A 153 -0.36 4.76 -9.41
CA ILE A 153 -1.63 4.03 -9.54
C ILE A 153 -2.62 4.69 -8.58
N ASN A 154 -3.52 5.48 -9.15
CA ASN A 154 -4.61 6.13 -8.42
C ASN A 154 -5.90 5.37 -8.75
N ILE A 155 -6.35 4.52 -7.83
CA ILE A 155 -7.59 3.74 -7.99
C ILE A 155 -8.75 4.63 -7.57
N THR A 156 -9.66 4.89 -8.49
CA THR A 156 -10.76 5.86 -8.31
C THR A 156 -12.08 5.16 -8.05
N GLY A 157 -12.98 5.85 -7.37
CA GLY A 157 -14.24 5.28 -6.91
C GLY A 157 -14.03 4.32 -5.75
N THR A 158 -13.05 4.59 -4.88
CA THR A 158 -12.86 3.83 -3.65
C THR A 158 -13.49 4.54 -2.44
N THR A 159 -13.63 3.85 -1.31
CA THR A 159 -14.16 4.42 -0.07
C THR A 159 -13.20 4.26 1.10
N TYR A 160 -13.54 4.85 2.25
CA TYR A 160 -12.76 4.75 3.48
C TYR A 160 -13.04 3.44 4.23
N PRO A 161 -12.07 2.93 5.01
CA PRO A 161 -12.23 1.68 5.76
C PRO A 161 -13.45 1.63 6.69
N PHE A 162 -13.81 2.77 7.31
CA PHE A 162 -14.94 2.84 8.25
C PHE A 162 -16.31 2.62 7.58
N GLU A 163 -16.43 2.78 6.26
CA GLU A 163 -17.67 2.47 5.52
C GLU A 163 -17.87 0.94 5.37
N HIS A 164 -16.83 0.15 5.63
CA HIS A 164 -16.86 -1.33 5.59
C HIS A 164 -16.67 -1.98 6.97
N ASP A 165 -16.60 -1.21 8.05
CA ASP A 165 -16.15 -1.70 9.37
C ASP A 165 -14.79 -2.45 9.28
N ALA A 166 -13.91 -2.00 8.39
CA ALA A 166 -12.63 -2.62 8.09
C ALA A 166 -11.45 -1.87 8.72
N GLU A 167 -10.35 -2.60 8.97
CA GLU A 167 -9.07 -1.99 9.34
C GLU A 167 -8.48 -1.22 8.16
N GLU A 168 -7.78 -0.13 8.45
CA GLU A 168 -7.07 0.64 7.43
C GLU A 168 -5.89 -0.16 6.84
N LEU A 169 -5.80 -0.18 5.51
CA LEU A 169 -4.61 -0.68 4.84
C LEU A 169 -3.42 0.20 5.22
N ALA A 170 -2.37 -0.41 5.77
CA ALA A 170 -1.17 0.29 6.22
C ALA A 170 -0.66 1.30 5.17
N ILE A 171 -0.58 2.57 5.60
CA ILE A 171 0.06 3.66 4.87
C ILE A 171 1.57 3.48 4.96
N GLY A 172 2.27 3.75 3.86
CA GLY A 172 3.71 3.60 3.74
C GLY A 172 4.13 2.43 2.84
N PRO A 173 5.39 1.98 2.94
CA PRO A 173 5.99 1.06 1.99
C PRO A 173 5.56 -0.40 2.21
N HIS A 174 5.18 -1.05 1.12
CA HIS A 174 4.99 -2.50 1.00
C HIS A 174 6.19 -3.08 0.24
N PRO A 175 6.97 -4.01 0.82
CA PRO A 175 8.19 -4.53 0.19
C PRO A 175 7.94 -5.16 -1.18
N GLY A 176 8.76 -4.77 -2.16
CA GLY A 176 8.67 -5.28 -3.53
C GLY A 176 9.42 -6.59 -3.79
N THR A 177 9.40 -7.02 -5.04
CA THR A 177 10.18 -8.14 -5.58
C THR A 177 10.37 -7.96 -7.08
N GLY A 178 11.36 -8.64 -7.68
CA GLY A 178 11.66 -8.50 -9.10
C GLY A 178 12.05 -7.08 -9.48
N VAL A 179 11.36 -6.49 -10.46
CA VAL A 179 11.60 -5.10 -10.90
C VAL A 179 10.92 -4.06 -10.01
N VAL A 180 10.02 -4.48 -9.11
CA VAL A 180 9.34 -3.61 -8.15
C VAL A 180 10.20 -3.52 -6.88
N ARG A 181 10.64 -2.31 -6.54
CA ARG A 181 11.42 -2.05 -5.31
C ARG A 181 10.52 -1.98 -4.09
N GLU A 182 9.42 -1.26 -4.21
CA GLU A 182 8.36 -1.21 -3.22
C GLU A 182 7.07 -0.63 -3.84
N VAL A 183 5.97 -0.77 -3.11
CA VAL A 183 4.72 -0.06 -3.38
C VAL A 183 4.39 0.79 -2.16
N VAL A 184 4.33 2.11 -2.33
CA VAL A 184 3.99 3.03 -1.24
C VAL A 184 2.52 3.37 -1.32
N ASN A 185 1.76 2.98 -0.30
CA ASN A 185 0.36 3.38 -0.11
C ASN A 185 0.30 4.74 0.59
N THR A 186 -0.44 5.69 0.03
CA THR A 186 -0.64 7.04 0.63
C THR A 186 -1.98 7.19 1.34
N GLY A 187 -2.83 6.16 1.28
CA GLY A 187 -4.16 6.15 1.90
C GLY A 187 -5.26 6.52 0.92
N VAL A 188 -6.45 6.74 1.48
CA VAL A 188 -7.65 7.14 0.74
C VAL A 188 -7.88 8.64 0.90
N PHE A 189 -8.14 9.35 -0.20
CA PHE A 189 -8.54 10.75 -0.18
C PHE A 189 -9.57 11.02 -1.29
N GLU A 190 -10.67 11.72 -0.95
CA GLU A 190 -11.73 12.12 -1.89
C GLU A 190 -12.25 11.02 -2.83
N GLY A 191 -12.32 9.79 -2.33
CA GLY A 191 -12.80 8.63 -3.10
C GLY A 191 -11.73 7.97 -3.99
N ASN A 192 -10.45 8.19 -3.67
CA ASN A 192 -9.31 7.67 -4.41
C ASN A 192 -8.34 6.97 -3.46
N THR A 193 -7.84 5.80 -3.85
CA THR A 193 -6.69 5.16 -3.19
C THR A 193 -5.45 5.40 -4.03
N LEU A 194 -4.54 6.22 -3.53
CA LEU A 194 -3.33 6.62 -4.25
C LEU A 194 -2.13 5.80 -3.78
N THR A 195 -1.43 5.18 -4.74
CA THR A 195 -0.22 4.42 -4.50
C THR A 195 0.85 4.72 -5.53
N TYR A 196 2.10 4.48 -5.16
CA TYR A 196 3.26 4.63 -6.02
C TYR A 196 4.06 3.34 -6.07
N ILE A 197 4.30 2.83 -7.28
CA ILE A 197 5.16 1.67 -7.52
C ILE A 197 6.55 2.20 -7.89
N GLY A 198 7.52 1.89 -7.04
CA GLY A 198 8.92 2.19 -7.25
C GLY A 198 9.60 1.15 -8.14
N LEU A 199 10.20 1.59 -9.24
CA LEU A 199 10.85 0.74 -10.24
C LEU A 199 12.29 1.20 -10.50
N ASP A 200 13.13 0.30 -11.01
CA ASP A 200 14.50 0.63 -11.43
C ASP A 200 14.56 1.55 -12.63
N GLU A 201 13.64 1.36 -13.56
CA GLU A 201 13.51 2.08 -14.82
C GLU A 201 12.05 2.05 -15.27
N GLN A 202 11.69 2.88 -16.26
CA GLN A 202 10.36 2.83 -16.85
C GLN A 202 10.22 1.57 -17.70
N LEU A 203 9.25 0.73 -17.33
CA LEU A 203 8.92 -0.51 -18.02
C LEU A 203 7.48 -0.47 -18.56
N PRO A 204 7.16 -1.14 -19.67
CA PRO A 204 5.79 -1.29 -20.12
C PRO A 204 4.94 -1.96 -19.04
N TYR A 205 3.76 -1.41 -18.78
CA TYR A 205 2.83 -1.95 -17.80
C TYR A 205 1.42 -2.03 -18.38
N SER A 206 0.56 -2.84 -17.75
CA SER A 206 -0.87 -2.88 -18.04
C SER A 206 -1.66 -2.91 -16.74
N VAL A 207 -2.88 -2.33 -16.76
CA VAL A 207 -3.80 -2.38 -15.62
C VAL A 207 -5.07 -3.12 -16.03
N THR A 208 -5.50 -4.07 -15.21
CA THR A 208 -6.69 -4.89 -15.48
C THR A 208 -7.51 -5.07 -14.21
N VAL A 209 -8.81 -5.33 -14.38
CA VAL A 209 -9.69 -5.72 -13.28
C VAL A 209 -9.97 -7.21 -13.39
N LEU A 210 -9.85 -7.92 -12.27
CA LEU A 210 -10.36 -9.27 -12.11
C LEU A 210 -11.53 -9.26 -11.13
N HIS A 211 -12.47 -10.16 -11.35
CA HIS A 211 -13.64 -10.35 -10.49
C HIS A 211 -13.55 -11.70 -9.76
N SER A 212 -14.29 -11.83 -8.66
CA SER A 212 -14.42 -13.08 -7.88
C SER A 212 -13.08 -13.69 -7.43
N PRO A 213 -12.28 -13.01 -6.58
CA PRO A 213 -12.54 -11.74 -5.90
C PRO A 213 -12.14 -10.50 -6.73
N LEU A 214 -12.72 -9.34 -6.38
CA LEU A 214 -12.44 -8.05 -7.03
C LEU A 214 -10.99 -7.64 -6.78
N ARG A 215 -10.25 -7.41 -7.88
CA ARG A 215 -8.84 -7.05 -7.85
C ARG A 215 -8.52 -6.07 -8.95
N VAL A 216 -7.70 -5.06 -8.64
CA VAL A 216 -6.98 -4.29 -9.66
C VAL A 216 -5.58 -4.88 -9.76
N VAL A 217 -5.19 -5.28 -10.97
CA VAL A 217 -3.91 -5.94 -11.22
C VAL A 217 -3.07 -5.10 -12.17
N VAL A 218 -1.87 -4.77 -11.71
CA VAL A 218 -0.84 -4.04 -12.47
C VAL A 218 0.27 -5.02 -12.79
N ASP A 219 0.47 -5.29 -14.07
CA ASP A 219 1.57 -6.12 -14.55
C ASP A 219 2.64 -5.26 -15.21
N ILE A 220 3.85 -5.31 -14.67
CA ILE A 220 5.03 -4.62 -15.17
C ILE A 220 5.87 -5.63 -15.96
N GLN A 221 5.93 -5.47 -17.26
CA GLN A 221 6.63 -6.37 -18.17
C GLN A 221 8.15 -6.21 -18.05
N HIS A 222 8.86 -7.33 -17.99
CA HIS A 222 10.32 -7.35 -18.02
C HIS A 222 10.86 -8.55 -18.84
N PRO A 223 12.12 -8.49 -19.31
CA PRO A 223 12.77 -9.61 -19.99
C PRO A 223 12.93 -10.86 -19.14
#